data_AF-F2BA12-F1
#
_entry.id   AF-F2BA12-F1
#
_cell.length_a   1.000
_cell.length_b   1.000
_cell.length_c   1.000
_cell.angle_alpha   90.00
_cell.angle_beta   90.00
_cell.angle_gamma   90.00
#
_symmetry.space_group_name_H-M   'P 1'
#
loop_
_entity.id
_entity.type
_entity.pdbx_description
1 polymer ?
#
loop_
_entity_poly.entity_id
_entity_poly.type
_entity_poly.pdbx_seq_one_letter_code
_entity_poly.pdbx_strand_id
1 'polypeptide(L)'
;LLFYSACGIGGNNLFCLLHAAAGWLGLSVKKQGGFDYLGAMNKWYVRQCDGCWEHGNGISFSTIKIPGWKLSIDDEDAFGKSNRADFILTRNCSDQDWYAVKTEHEPLRPEATRLFAACSGSSFSKVLDISYNWITKGKYIRDEGAAID
;
A
#
# COMPACT_ATOMS: atom_id res chain seq x y z
N LEU A 1 16.80 21.85 14.64
CA LEU A 1 16.65 20.99 13.45
C LEU A 1 15.36 20.20 13.64
N LEU A 2 14.27 20.62 13.01
CA LEU A 2 12.98 19.93 13.05
C LEU A 2 12.90 19.05 11.82
N PHE A 3 13.00 17.73 12.00
CA PHE A 3 12.72 16.77 10.94
C PHE A 3 11.21 16.57 10.85
N TYR A 4 10.59 17.11 9.81
CA TYR A 4 9.30 16.63 9.31
C TYR A 4 9.59 15.68 8.15
N SER A 5 9.60 14.38 8.42
CA SER A 5 9.26 13.35 7.44
C SER A 5 8.93 12.06 8.18
N ALA A 6 7.86 11.43 7.73
CA ALA A 6 7.15 10.36 8.41
C ALA A 6 7.97 9.07 8.54
N CYS A 7 7.94 8.44 9.72
CA CYS A 7 8.21 7.01 9.86
C CYS A 7 7.32 6.44 10.97
N GLY A 8 6.12 6.02 10.60
CA GLY A 8 5.32 5.10 11.41
C GLY A 8 5.95 3.72 11.31
N ILE A 9 6.59 3.27 12.39
CA ILE A 9 7.21 1.96 12.47
C ILE A 9 6.11 0.91 12.60
N GLY A 10 6.18 -0.07 11.71
CA GLY A 10 5.81 -1.41 12.08
C GLY A 10 6.44 -2.44 11.14
N GLY A 11 6.64 -3.62 11.72
CA GLY A 11 6.86 -4.92 11.10
C GLY A 11 7.88 -5.00 9.97
N ASN A 12 7.49 -4.55 8.77
CA ASN A 12 8.16 -4.93 7.53
C ASN A 12 8.93 -3.78 6.86
N ASN A 13 8.65 -2.51 7.23
CA ASN A 13 9.55 -1.38 6.91
C ASN A 13 10.80 -1.40 7.80
N LEU A 14 10.69 -1.97 9.01
CA LEU A 14 11.83 -2.12 9.89
C LEU A 14 12.91 -3.00 9.25
N PHE A 15 12.54 -4.05 8.51
CA PHE A 15 13.53 -4.92 7.86
C PHE A 15 14.23 -4.28 6.66
N CYS A 16 13.55 -3.46 5.84
CA CYS A 16 14.20 -2.75 4.73
C CYS A 16 15.05 -1.57 5.23
N LEU A 17 14.60 -0.84 6.26
CA LEU A 17 15.40 0.16 6.95
C LEU A 17 16.56 -0.49 7.72
N LEU A 18 16.35 -1.66 8.37
CA LEU A 18 17.42 -2.44 8.98
C LEU A 18 18.38 -2.96 7.92
N HIS A 19 17.92 -3.37 6.74
CA HIS A 19 18.81 -3.83 5.66
C HIS A 19 19.66 -2.68 5.13
N ALA A 20 19.06 -1.51 4.90
CA ALA A 20 19.78 -0.31 4.50
C ALA A 20 20.77 0.15 5.59
N ALA A 21 20.34 0.20 6.85
CA ALA A 21 21.19 0.52 7.98
C ALA A 21 22.26 -0.55 8.23
N ALA A 22 21.95 -1.83 8.04
CA ALA A 22 22.89 -2.93 8.12
C ALA A 22 23.93 -2.84 7.01
N GLY A 23 23.52 -2.47 5.79
CA GLY A 23 24.44 -2.15 4.70
C GLY A 23 25.39 -1.00 5.05
N TRP A 24 24.91 0.06 5.70
CA TRP A 24 25.75 1.15 6.21
C TRP A 24 26.67 0.74 7.36
N LEU A 25 26.28 -0.27 8.14
CA LEU A 25 27.06 -0.84 9.25
C LEU A 25 27.94 -2.03 8.83
N GLY A 26 27.98 -2.39 7.55
CA GLY A 26 28.73 -3.56 7.05
C GLY A 26 28.16 -4.92 7.47
N LEU A 27 26.92 -4.96 7.95
CA LEU A 27 26.22 -6.17 8.37
C LEU A 27 25.51 -6.81 7.17
N SER A 28 25.85 -8.06 6.86
CA SER A 28 25.16 -8.86 5.84
C SER A 28 23.87 -9.43 6.41
N VAL A 29 22.73 -8.82 6.09
CA VAL A 29 21.41 -9.42 6.37
C VAL A 29 21.01 -10.21 5.12
N LYS A 30 20.56 -11.44 5.28
CA LYS A 30 20.01 -12.21 4.15
C LYS A 30 18.66 -11.64 3.77
N LYS A 31 18.48 -11.23 2.51
CA LYS A 31 17.16 -10.89 1.97
C LYS A 31 16.30 -12.15 2.05
N GLN A 32 15.19 -12.11 2.79
CA GLN A 32 14.22 -13.22 2.75
C GLN A 32 13.65 -13.32 1.33
N GLY A 33 13.42 -14.54 0.86
CA GLY A 33 12.77 -14.80 -0.42
C GLY A 33 11.33 -14.30 -0.40
N GLY A 34 10.90 -13.61 -1.47
CA GLY A 34 9.56 -13.04 -1.59
C GLY A 34 9.54 -11.84 -2.55
N PHE A 35 8.35 -11.45 -3.01
CA PHE A 35 8.20 -10.24 -3.81
C PHE A 35 8.39 -9.00 -2.93
N ASP A 36 9.23 -8.08 -3.39
CA ASP A 36 9.53 -6.83 -2.69
C ASP A 36 8.46 -5.78 -3.00
N TYR A 37 7.30 -5.90 -2.35
CA TYR A 37 6.17 -5.01 -2.54
C TYR A 37 6.54 -3.56 -2.26
N LEU A 38 7.28 -3.29 -1.18
CA LEU A 38 7.66 -1.92 -0.82
C LEU A 38 8.62 -1.31 -1.84
N GLY A 39 9.62 -2.06 -2.30
CA GLY A 39 10.51 -1.62 -3.37
C GLY A 39 9.76 -1.38 -4.68
N ALA A 40 8.78 -2.23 -5.02
CA ALA A 40 7.96 -2.08 -6.22
C ALA A 40 7.00 -0.88 -6.14
N MET A 41 6.32 -0.70 -5.00
CA MET A 41 5.44 0.44 -4.74
C MET A 41 6.23 1.76 -4.67
N ASN A 42 7.45 1.75 -4.13
CA ASN A 42 8.34 2.92 -4.16
C ASN A 42 8.73 3.30 -5.60
N LYS A 43 9.05 2.31 -6.45
CA LYS A 43 9.31 2.57 -7.87
C LYS A 43 8.09 3.15 -8.58
N TRP A 44 6.88 2.74 -8.21
CA TRP A 44 5.65 3.33 -8.73
C TRP A 44 5.47 4.76 -8.21
N TYR A 45 5.64 5.00 -6.91
CA TYR A 45 5.57 6.32 -6.28
C TYR A 45 6.48 7.34 -6.97
N VAL A 46 7.75 6.99 -7.19
CA VAL A 46 8.73 7.87 -7.86
C VAL A 46 8.30 8.23 -9.29
N ARG A 47 7.55 7.38 -9.98
CA ARG A 47 7.03 7.69 -11.33
C ARG A 47 5.82 8.62 -11.29
N GLN A 48 5.10 8.69 -10.17
CA GLN A 48 3.99 9.62 -9.99
C GLN A 48 4.49 11.02 -9.66
N CYS A 49 5.65 11.15 -9.00
CA CYS A 49 6.24 12.45 -8.68
C CYS A 49 6.61 13.21 -9.97
N ASP A 50 5.83 14.25 -10.26
CA ASP A 50 5.94 15.09 -11.46
C ASP A 50 6.13 16.58 -11.13
N GLY A 51 6.28 16.95 -9.86
CA GLY A 51 6.36 18.33 -9.39
C GLY A 51 5.05 18.86 -8.82
N CYS A 52 3.94 18.15 -9.02
CA CYS A 52 2.60 18.53 -8.55
C CYS A 52 1.99 17.45 -7.66
N TRP A 53 2.05 16.20 -8.10
CA TRP A 53 1.40 15.07 -7.43
C TRP A 53 1.82 14.93 -5.96
N GLU A 54 3.11 15.07 -5.66
CA GLU A 54 3.67 14.88 -4.31
C GLU A 54 3.20 15.91 -3.26
N HIS A 55 2.60 17.03 -3.69
CA HIS A 55 2.15 18.08 -2.77
C HIS A 55 0.85 17.73 -2.04
N GLY A 56 0.09 16.75 -2.53
CA GLY A 56 -1.19 16.34 -1.94
C GLY A 56 -1.49 14.84 -2.01
N ASN A 57 -0.69 14.07 -2.75
CA ASN A 57 -0.88 12.64 -2.97
C ASN A 57 0.30 11.84 -2.42
N GLY A 58 0.05 10.59 -2.05
CA GLY A 58 1.14 9.69 -1.65
C GLY A 58 0.71 8.27 -1.31
N ILE A 59 1.66 7.56 -0.71
CA ILE A 59 1.44 6.26 -0.06
C ILE A 59 1.65 6.48 1.44
N SER A 60 0.65 6.12 2.26
CA SER A 60 0.74 6.24 3.71
C SER A 60 0.47 4.92 4.40
N PHE A 61 1.25 4.66 5.46
CA PHE A 61 1.06 3.53 6.37
C PHE A 61 0.89 4.07 7.78
N SER A 62 -0.06 3.52 8.52
CA SER A 62 -0.25 3.82 9.94
C SER A 62 -0.77 2.59 10.69
N THR A 63 -0.70 2.64 12.01
CA THR A 63 -1.37 1.67 12.87
C THR A 63 -2.79 2.12 13.17
N ILE A 64 -3.63 1.17 13.57
CA ILE A 64 -5.02 1.42 13.98
C ILE A 64 -5.23 0.92 15.42
N LYS A 65 -6.37 1.28 16.02
CA LYS A 65 -6.67 0.95 17.43
C LYS A 65 -6.77 -0.56 17.71
N ILE A 66 -7.10 -1.35 16.69
CA ILE A 66 -7.05 -2.82 16.72
C ILE A 66 -5.66 -3.23 16.21
N PRO A 67 -4.99 -4.24 16.78
CA PRO A 67 -3.66 -4.66 16.30
C PRO A 67 -3.66 -4.89 14.78
N GLY A 68 -2.95 -4.03 14.05
CA GLY A 68 -3.03 -4.03 12.60
C GLY A 68 -2.53 -2.76 11.95
N TRP A 69 -2.73 -2.74 10.63
CA TRP A 69 -2.20 -1.76 9.71
C TRP A 69 -3.32 -1.08 8.95
N LYS A 70 -3.14 0.20 8.70
CA LYS A 70 -3.86 0.98 7.70
C LYS A 70 -2.90 1.40 6.60
N LEU A 71 -3.36 1.28 5.37
CA LEU A 71 -2.68 1.74 4.17
C LEU A 71 -3.64 2.68 3.41
N SER A 72 -3.11 3.78 2.88
CA SER A 72 -3.80 4.58 1.89
C SER A 72 -2.87 4.92 0.73
N ILE A 73 -3.40 4.88 -0.48
CA ILE A 73 -2.68 5.23 -1.70
C ILE A 73 -3.56 6.17 -2.50
N ASP A 74 -3.01 7.33 -2.83
CA ASP A 74 -3.59 8.26 -3.79
C ASP A 74 -3.14 7.90 -5.19
N ASP A 75 -4.05 7.88 -6.15
CA ASP A 75 -3.72 7.85 -7.56
C ASP A 75 -4.52 8.94 -8.29
N GLU A 76 -3.84 9.73 -9.11
CA GLU A 76 -4.43 10.83 -9.86
C GLU A 76 -4.02 10.64 -11.32
N ASP A 77 -5.00 10.42 -12.20
CA ASP A 77 -4.70 10.27 -13.62
C ASP A 77 -4.37 11.63 -14.21
N ALA A 78 -3.11 11.79 -14.65
CA ALA A 78 -2.61 13.02 -15.28
C ALA A 78 -3.41 13.46 -16.53
N PHE A 79 -4.20 12.55 -17.14
CA PHE A 79 -4.99 12.83 -18.34
C PHE A 79 -6.51 12.91 -18.09
N GLY A 80 -6.94 12.95 -16.82
CA GLY A 80 -8.34 13.09 -16.40
C GLY A 80 -9.05 11.76 -16.16
N LYS A 81 -10.06 11.79 -15.27
CA LYS A 81 -10.84 10.64 -14.72
C LYS A 81 -10.10 9.30 -14.73
N SER A 82 -9.47 8.98 -13.60
CA SER A 82 -9.00 7.64 -13.28
C SER A 82 -9.99 6.58 -13.78
N ASN A 83 -9.54 5.72 -14.70
CA ASN A 83 -10.34 4.64 -15.29
C ASN A 83 -10.54 3.44 -14.32
N ARG A 84 -10.09 3.59 -13.08
CA ARG A 84 -10.07 2.53 -12.08
C ARG A 84 -11.47 2.38 -11.52
N ALA A 85 -12.02 1.18 -11.64
CA ALA A 85 -13.32 0.85 -11.09
C ALA A 85 -13.25 0.82 -9.56
N ASP A 86 -14.26 1.41 -8.92
CA ASP A 86 -14.45 1.29 -7.49
C ASP A 86 -14.74 -0.16 -7.07
N PHE A 87 -14.13 -0.61 -5.99
CA PHE A 87 -14.41 -1.92 -5.41
C PHE A 87 -14.34 -1.91 -3.88
N ILE A 88 -14.99 -2.89 -3.28
CA ILE A 88 -14.88 -3.22 -1.86
C ILE A 88 -14.56 -4.70 -1.75
N LEU A 89 -13.53 -5.01 -0.97
CA LEU A 89 -13.08 -6.37 -0.70
C LEU A 89 -12.85 -6.52 0.80
N THR A 90 -13.57 -7.46 1.42
CA THR A 90 -13.45 -7.75 2.85
C THR A 90 -13.17 -9.22 3.08
N ARG A 91 -12.43 -9.50 4.14
CA ARG A 91 -12.23 -10.83 4.71
C ARG A 91 -12.14 -10.71 6.22
N ASN A 92 -12.88 -11.55 6.92
CA ASN A 92 -12.87 -11.57 8.38
C ASN A 92 -12.97 -13.02 8.86
N CYS A 93 -11.81 -13.68 8.97
CA CYS A 93 -11.73 -15.07 9.43
C CYS A 93 -11.43 -15.16 10.93
N SER A 94 -10.65 -14.22 11.47
CA SER A 94 -10.39 -14.08 12.92
C SER A 94 -9.77 -12.72 13.24
N ASP A 95 -9.59 -12.41 14.53
CA ASP A 95 -8.87 -11.20 15.00
C ASP A 95 -7.43 -11.10 14.49
N GLN A 96 -6.81 -12.24 14.19
CA GLN A 96 -5.47 -12.30 13.65
C GLN A 96 -5.46 -12.38 12.12
N ASP A 97 -6.61 -12.56 11.48
CA ASP A 97 -6.69 -12.86 10.05
C ASP A 97 -7.90 -12.19 9.40
N TRP A 98 -7.71 -10.91 9.08
CA TRP A 98 -8.74 -10.05 8.52
C TRP A 98 -8.13 -8.94 7.68
N TYR A 99 -8.89 -8.50 6.67
CA TYR A 99 -8.60 -7.27 5.94
C TYR A 99 -9.87 -6.66 5.35
N ALA A 100 -9.83 -5.37 5.12
CA ALA A 100 -10.80 -4.62 4.34
C ALA A 100 -10.04 -3.70 3.40
N VAL A 101 -10.36 -3.74 2.12
CA VAL A 101 -9.82 -2.87 1.08
C VAL A 101 -11.00 -2.25 0.34
N LYS A 102 -10.93 -0.94 0.12
CA LYS A 102 -11.87 -0.24 -0.74
C LYS A 102 -11.14 0.76 -1.61
N THR A 103 -11.73 1.09 -2.74
CA THR A 103 -11.38 2.28 -3.50
C THR A 103 -12.57 3.21 -3.59
N GLU A 104 -12.30 4.49 -3.61
CA GLU A 104 -13.31 5.52 -3.81
C GLU A 104 -12.75 6.66 -4.65
N HIS A 105 -13.57 7.21 -5.53
CA HIS A 105 -13.28 8.47 -6.20
C HIS A 105 -13.32 9.64 -5.22
N GLU A 106 -12.43 10.60 -5.39
CA GLU A 106 -12.46 11.83 -4.61
C GLU A 106 -13.63 12.72 -5.11
N PRO A 107 -14.55 13.17 -4.24
CA PRO A 107 -15.76 13.88 -4.68
C PRO A 107 -15.52 15.22 -5.38
N LEU A 108 -14.42 15.90 -5.07
CA LEU A 108 -14.00 17.21 -5.57
C LEU A 108 -12.96 17.13 -6.70
N ARG A 109 -12.34 15.97 -6.92
CA ARG A 109 -11.30 15.66 -7.92
C ARG A 109 -11.66 14.36 -8.64
N PRO A 110 -12.50 14.43 -9.71
CA PRO A 110 -12.93 13.25 -10.46
C PRO A 110 -11.78 12.41 -11.06
N GLU A 111 -10.63 13.03 -11.28
CA GLU A 111 -9.36 12.45 -11.72
C GLU A 111 -8.65 11.61 -10.65
N ALA A 112 -9.00 11.81 -9.37
CA ALA A 112 -8.38 11.14 -8.24
C ALA A 112 -9.21 9.95 -7.77
N THR A 113 -8.52 8.82 -7.57
CA THR A 113 -9.06 7.65 -6.88
C THR A 113 -8.13 7.28 -5.74
N ARG A 114 -8.70 7.00 -4.58
CA ARG A 114 -7.93 6.60 -3.40
C ARG A 114 -8.23 5.16 -3.04
N LEU A 115 -7.19 4.39 -2.78
CA LEU A 115 -7.29 3.09 -2.12
C LEU A 115 -7.15 3.29 -0.61
N PHE A 116 -8.02 2.64 0.14
CA PHE A 116 -7.93 2.49 1.58
C PHE A 116 -7.91 1.01 1.93
N ALA A 117 -6.97 0.62 2.77
CA ALA A 117 -6.93 -0.72 3.33
C ALA A 117 -6.70 -0.68 4.84
N ALA A 118 -7.28 -1.67 5.51
CA ALA A 118 -7.01 -2.00 6.90
C ALA A 118 -6.84 -3.53 7.02
N CYS A 119 -5.91 -4.00 7.83
CA CYS A 119 -5.70 -5.44 8.02
C CYS A 119 -5.01 -5.79 9.34
N SER A 120 -5.11 -7.06 9.72
CA SER A 120 -4.27 -7.65 10.76
C SER A 120 -2.80 -7.69 10.32
N GLY A 121 -1.90 -7.94 11.28
CA GLY A 121 -0.47 -8.14 10.98
C GLY A 121 -0.21 -9.30 10.01
N SER A 122 -0.96 -10.41 10.11
CA SER A 122 -0.77 -11.58 9.23
C SER A 122 -1.29 -11.35 7.81
N SER A 123 -2.32 -10.52 7.66
CA SER A 123 -2.93 -10.18 6.36
C SER A 123 -2.20 -9.05 5.63
N PHE A 124 -1.17 -8.44 6.23
CA PHE A 124 -0.47 -7.29 5.66
C PHE A 124 0.15 -7.58 4.29
N SER A 125 0.78 -8.74 4.09
CA SER A 125 1.33 -9.11 2.78
C SER A 125 0.25 -9.24 1.72
N LYS A 126 -0.95 -9.72 2.07
CA LYS A 126 -2.07 -9.83 1.13
C LYS A 126 -2.61 -8.45 0.76
N VAL A 127 -2.67 -7.52 1.71
CA VAL A 127 -3.05 -6.13 1.43
C VAL A 127 -2.03 -5.44 0.53
N LEU A 128 -0.73 -5.66 0.73
CA LEU A 128 0.31 -5.16 -0.18
C LEU A 128 0.15 -5.73 -1.59
N ASP A 129 -0.18 -7.01 -1.71
CA ASP A 129 -0.45 -7.66 -3.00
C ASP A 129 -1.66 -7.06 -3.73
N ILE A 130 -2.79 -6.91 -3.03
CA ILE A 130 -4.00 -6.27 -3.58
C ILE A 130 -3.68 -4.85 -4.03
N SER A 131 -2.98 -4.08 -3.20
CA SER A 131 -2.67 -2.68 -3.45
C SER A 131 -1.68 -2.52 -4.62
N TYR A 132 -0.69 -3.40 -4.72
CA TYR A 132 0.26 -3.43 -5.82
C TYR A 132 -0.40 -3.80 -7.15
N ASN A 133 -1.27 -4.82 -7.14
CA ASN A 133 -2.05 -5.19 -8.33
C ASN A 133 -2.98 -4.05 -8.75
N TRP A 134 -3.60 -3.35 -7.79
CA TRP A 134 -4.36 -2.16 -8.07
C TRP A 134 -3.48 -1.15 -8.79
N ILE A 135 -2.43 -0.56 -8.18
CA ILE A 135 -1.62 0.51 -8.80
C ILE A 135 -1.02 0.15 -10.17
N THR A 136 -0.73 -1.12 -10.44
CA THR A 136 -0.10 -1.55 -11.71
C THR A 136 -1.07 -1.97 -12.82
N LYS A 137 -2.27 -2.45 -12.48
CA LYS A 137 -3.21 -3.01 -13.47
C LYS A 137 -4.49 -2.20 -13.64
N GLY A 138 -4.71 -1.18 -12.80
CA GLY A 138 -5.95 -0.39 -12.82
C GLY A 138 -7.18 -1.11 -12.27
N LYS A 139 -7.06 -2.39 -11.91
CA LYS A 139 -8.14 -3.24 -11.42
C LYS A 139 -7.60 -4.26 -10.42
N TYR A 140 -8.40 -4.60 -9.42
CA TYR A 140 -8.23 -5.86 -8.70
C TYR A 140 -9.10 -6.91 -9.38
N ILE A 141 -8.47 -7.84 -10.11
CA ILE A 141 -9.15 -9.03 -10.64
C ILE A 141 -9.07 -10.06 -9.51
N ARG A 142 -10.20 -10.42 -8.90
CA ARG A 142 -10.25 -11.66 -8.10
C ARG A 142 -9.85 -12.76 -9.05
N ASP A 143 -8.87 -13.59 -8.68
CA ASP A 143 -8.64 -14.83 -9.41
C ASP A 143 -10.00 -15.55 -9.52
N GLU A 144 -10.52 -15.66 -10.75
CA GLU A 144 -11.68 -16.47 -11.07
C GLU A 144 -11.29 -17.92 -10.76
N GLY A 145 -11.55 -18.35 -9.54
CA GLY A 145 -11.10 -19.64 -9.02
C GLY A 145 -11.47 -19.91 -7.56
N ALA A 146 -11.78 -18.88 -6.77
CA ALA A 146 -12.45 -19.09 -5.49
C ALA A 146 -13.97 -18.99 -5.69
N ALA A 147 -14.54 -20.07 -6.24
CA ALA A 147 -15.93 -20.39 -5.94
C ALA A 147 -16.09 -20.48 -4.42
N ILE A 148 -17.15 -19.87 -3.90
CA ILE A 148 -17.75 -20.25 -2.62
C ILE A 148 -19.26 -20.03 -2.75
N ASP A 149 -19.96 -21.15 -2.97
CA ASP A 149 -21.02 -21.68 -2.11
C ASP A 149 -21.24 -20.96 -0.75
#